data_AF-A0A835HDU8-F1
#
_entry.id   AF-A0A835HDU8-F1
#
_cell.length_a   1.000
_cell.length_b   1.000
_cell.length_c   1.000
_cell.angle_alpha   90.00
_cell.angle_beta   90.00
_cell.angle_gamma   90.00
#
_symmetry.space_group_name_H-M   'P 1'
#
loop_
_entity.id
_entity.type
_entity.pdbx_description
1 polymer ?
#
loop_
_entity_poly.entity_id
_entity_poly.type
_entity_poly.pdbx_seq_one_letter_code
_entity_poly.pdbx_strand_id
1 'polypeptide(L)'
;MRLVAISFNVALLSILGKDEIMYREELRSCYCVLEKGYNSMPINLPGTLFNKSMKARQELAQILARILCSRRHRKSHLCRSGYHSKCIDLDPQEEQEFILKKRCGDDKLLNWSDTKKMPITSRVIQETLRVASILSFTFREAVEDVEYHGL
;
A
#
# COMPACT_ATOMS: atom_id res chain seq x y z
N MET A 1 -4.60 14.43 5.32
CA MET A 1 -5.71 13.49 4.98
C MET A 1 -5.80 13.08 3.51
N ARG A 2 -5.67 13.97 2.50
CA ARG A 2 -5.91 13.59 1.08
C ARG A 2 -5.04 12.43 0.57
N LEU A 3 -3.74 12.37 0.92
CA LEU A 3 -2.84 11.30 0.47
C LEU A 3 -3.31 9.89 0.92
N VAL A 4 -3.62 9.72 2.21
CA VAL A 4 -4.14 8.45 2.79
C VAL A 4 -5.44 8.01 2.13
N ALA A 5 -6.30 8.96 1.75
CA ALA A 5 -7.53 8.64 1.03
C ALA A 5 -7.27 8.10 -0.39
N ILE A 6 -6.20 8.58 -1.07
CA ILE A 6 -5.81 8.12 -2.40
C ILE A 6 -5.15 6.74 -2.30
N SER A 7 -4.16 6.56 -1.42
CA SER A 7 -3.47 5.27 -1.26
C SER A 7 -4.42 4.16 -0.81
N PHE A 8 -5.36 4.45 0.10
CA PHE A 8 -6.42 3.52 0.47
C PHE A 8 -7.28 3.11 -0.73
N ASN A 9 -7.76 4.06 -1.54
CA ASN A 9 -8.58 3.75 -2.71
C ASN A 9 -7.80 2.93 -3.76
N VAL A 10 -6.52 3.23 -3.98
CA VAL A 10 -5.67 2.48 -4.92
C VAL A 10 -5.44 1.05 -4.41
N ALA A 11 -5.06 0.87 -3.14
CA ALA A 11 -4.89 -0.45 -2.55
C ALA A 11 -6.20 -1.28 -2.59
N LEU A 12 -7.33 -0.64 -2.29
CA LEU A 12 -8.66 -1.25 -2.40
C LEU A 12 -8.92 -1.71 -3.84
N LEU A 13 -8.71 -0.86 -4.85
CA LEU A 13 -8.91 -1.21 -6.26
C LEU A 13 -7.91 -2.26 -6.78
N SER A 14 -6.69 -2.33 -6.23
CA SER A 14 -5.69 -3.33 -6.62
C SER A 14 -5.96 -4.72 -6.02
N ILE A 15 -6.35 -4.78 -4.74
CA ILE A 15 -6.60 -6.05 -4.03
C ILE A 15 -8.03 -6.54 -4.32
N LEU A 16 -8.98 -5.61 -4.40
CA LEU A 16 -10.41 -5.88 -4.50
C LEU A 16 -11.04 -5.53 -5.87
N GLY A 17 -10.37 -4.84 -6.78
CA GLY A 17 -10.97 -4.49 -8.07
C GLY A 17 -12.10 -3.45 -7.93
N LYS A 18 -12.86 -3.24 -9.01
CA LYS A 18 -13.81 -2.13 -9.14
C LYS A 18 -15.19 -2.38 -8.52
N ASP A 19 -15.57 -3.64 -8.31
CA ASP A 19 -16.95 -4.01 -7.93
C ASP A 19 -17.31 -3.69 -6.48
N GLU A 20 -16.32 -3.67 -5.57
CA GLU A 20 -16.55 -3.57 -4.11
C GLU A 20 -16.78 -2.14 -3.60
N ILE A 21 -17.35 -1.24 -4.43
CA ILE A 21 -17.63 0.15 -4.06
C ILE A 21 -18.50 0.24 -2.81
N MET A 22 -19.44 -0.69 -2.63
CA MET A 22 -20.34 -0.77 -1.47
C MET A 22 -19.59 -0.88 -0.14
N TYR A 23 -18.52 -1.67 -0.08
CA TYR A 23 -17.75 -1.92 1.14
C TYR A 23 -16.68 -0.86 1.42
N ARG A 24 -16.48 0.09 0.49
CA ARG A 24 -15.39 1.07 0.55
C ARG A 24 -15.43 1.95 1.80
N GLU A 25 -16.62 2.36 2.24
CA GLU A 25 -16.75 3.26 3.40
C GLU A 25 -16.64 2.50 4.72
N GLU A 26 -17.23 1.29 4.82
CA GLU A 26 -17.05 0.39 5.96
C GLU A 26 -15.57 0.02 6.17
N LEU A 27 -14.89 -0.43 5.12
CA LEU A 27 -13.46 -0.79 5.16
C LEU A 27 -12.57 0.41 5.50
N ARG A 28 -12.92 1.61 5.01
CA ARG A 28 -12.21 2.85 5.34
C ARG A 28 -12.43 3.25 6.79
N SER A 29 -13.65 3.09 7.32
CA SER A 29 -13.96 3.31 8.74
C SER A 29 -13.13 2.38 9.62
N CYS A 30 -13.14 1.06 9.32
CA CYS A 30 -12.34 0.06 10.02
C CYS A 30 -10.85 0.41 10.00
N TYR A 31 -10.30 0.78 8.84
CA TYR A 31 -8.90 1.19 8.69
C TYR A 31 -8.55 2.42 9.54
N CYS A 32 -9.38 3.47 9.50
CA CYS A 32 -9.21 4.69 10.30
C CYS A 32 -9.29 4.47 11.83
N VAL A 33 -9.89 3.36 12.28
CA VAL A 33 -9.88 2.94 13.70
C VAL A 33 -8.63 2.12 13.99
N LEU A 34 -8.30 1.14 13.15
CA LEU A 34 -7.11 0.28 13.25
C LEU A 34 -5.80 1.07 13.32
N GLU A 35 -5.63 2.07 12.44
CA GLU A 35 -4.46 2.96 12.39
C GLU A 35 -4.21 3.65 13.74
N LYS A 36 -5.28 4.11 14.41
CA LYS A 36 -5.20 4.86 15.66
C LYS A 36 -4.81 4.02 16.88
N GLY A 37 -5.08 2.71 16.86
CA GLY A 37 -4.68 1.81 17.94
C GLY A 37 -3.49 0.90 17.60
N TYR A 38 -2.92 0.97 16.40
CA TYR A 38 -1.75 0.18 16.00
C TYR A 38 -0.56 0.40 16.95
N ASN A 39 -0.25 1.65 17.29
CA ASN A 39 0.80 2.03 18.24
C ASN A 39 0.27 2.22 19.69
N SER A 40 -0.89 1.65 20.03
CA SER A 40 -1.43 1.73 21.40
C SER A 40 -1.07 0.50 22.23
N MET A 41 -0.89 0.68 23.54
CA MET A 41 -0.59 -0.43 24.46
C MET A 41 -1.61 -1.57 24.33
N PRO A 42 -1.20 -2.85 24.33
CA PRO A 42 -2.05 -4.00 23.96
C PRO A 42 -3.07 -4.43 25.03
N ILE A 43 -3.74 -3.45 25.64
CA ILE A 43 -4.67 -3.60 26.76
C ILE A 43 -6.10 -3.70 26.20
N ASN A 44 -6.63 -4.92 26.15
CA ASN A 44 -7.94 -5.21 25.54
C ASN A 44 -9.15 -4.90 26.45
N LEU A 45 -9.10 -3.76 27.17
CA LEU A 45 -10.20 -3.30 28.03
C LEU A 45 -11.16 -2.36 27.27
N PRO A 46 -12.46 -2.34 27.58
CA PRO A 46 -13.42 -1.44 26.95
C PRO A 46 -12.97 0.03 26.96
N GLY A 47 -13.15 0.71 25.83
CA GLY A 47 -12.79 2.12 25.68
C GLY A 47 -11.37 2.39 25.18
N THR A 48 -10.40 1.48 25.37
CA THR A 48 -9.03 1.66 24.87
C THR A 48 -8.97 1.70 23.34
N LEU A 49 -7.93 2.35 22.80
CA LEU A 49 -7.67 2.37 21.35
C LEU A 49 -7.38 0.97 20.82
N PHE A 50 -6.73 0.11 21.62
CA PHE A 50 -6.49 -1.29 21.28
C PHE A 50 -7.80 -2.08 21.18
N ASN A 51 -8.70 -2.02 22.18
CA ASN A 51 -9.99 -2.72 22.13
C ASN A 51 -10.86 -2.27 20.94
N LYS A 52 -10.89 -0.97 20.66
CA LYS A 52 -11.56 -0.41 19.47
C LYS A 52 -10.95 -0.95 18.17
N SER A 53 -9.62 -1.04 18.10
CA SER A 53 -8.91 -1.59 16.93
C SER A 53 -9.09 -3.09 16.77
N MET A 54 -9.18 -3.85 17.86
CA MET A 54 -9.45 -5.29 17.81
C MET A 54 -10.87 -5.57 17.28
N LYS A 55 -11.87 -4.76 17.65
CA LYS A 55 -13.23 -4.83 17.09
C LYS A 55 -13.25 -4.46 15.60
N ALA A 56 -12.64 -3.34 15.21
CA ALA A 56 -12.49 -2.95 13.82
C ALA A 56 -11.73 -4.00 12.97
N ARG A 57 -10.83 -4.79 13.57
CA ARG A 57 -10.16 -5.93 12.93
C ARG A 57 -11.14 -7.08 12.65
N GLN A 58 -12.01 -7.39 13.61
CA GLN A 58 -13.04 -8.42 13.48
C GLN A 58 -14.09 -8.04 12.43
N GLU A 59 -14.53 -6.78 12.42
CA GLU A 59 -15.44 -6.22 11.42
C GLU A 59 -14.83 -6.28 10.00
N LEU A 60 -13.59 -5.80 9.85
CA LEU A 60 -12.86 -5.86 8.57
C LEU A 60 -12.66 -7.31 8.08
N ALA A 61 -12.37 -8.25 8.98
CA ALA A 61 -12.27 -9.67 8.64
C ALA A 61 -13.60 -10.25 8.14
N GLN A 62 -14.74 -9.88 8.73
CA GLN A 62 -16.06 -10.29 8.25
C GLN A 62 -16.39 -9.72 6.86
N ILE A 63 -16.07 -8.45 6.61
CA ILE A 63 -16.27 -7.82 5.29
C ILE A 63 -15.42 -8.53 4.23
N LEU A 64 -14.13 -8.75 4.50
CA LEU A 64 -13.25 -9.49 3.59
C LEU A 64 -13.72 -10.94 3.35
N ALA A 65 -14.22 -11.62 4.39
CA ALA A 65 -14.79 -12.96 4.23
C ALA A 65 -16.02 -12.98 3.32
N ARG A 66 -16.95 -12.02 3.46
CA ARG A 66 -18.11 -11.86 2.56
C ARG A 66 -17.65 -11.66 1.11
N ILE A 67 -16.71 -10.74 0.88
CA ILE A 67 -16.15 -10.44 -0.43
C ILE A 67 -15.47 -11.67 -1.07
N LEU A 68 -14.66 -12.41 -0.31
CA LEU A 68 -14.00 -13.63 -0.78
C LEU A 68 -15.00 -14.74 -1.10
N CYS A 69 -16.04 -14.92 -0.29
CA CYS A 69 -17.13 -15.86 -0.57
C CYS A 69 -17.87 -15.50 -1.86
N SER A 70 -18.26 -14.25 -2.06
CA SER A 70 -18.91 -13.78 -3.30
C SER A 70 -18.06 -14.04 -4.55
N ARG A 71 -16.72 -13.93 -4.42
CA ARG A 71 -15.78 -14.20 -5.52
C ARG A 71 -15.54 -15.67 -5.78
N ARG A 72 -15.55 -16.52 -4.75
CA ARG A 72 -15.38 -17.97 -4.90
C ARG A 72 -16.49 -18.60 -5.74
N HIS A 73 -17.70 -18.02 -5.71
CA HIS A 73 -18.82 -18.38 -6.58
C HIS A 73 -18.73 -17.77 -8.00
N ARG A 74 -17.76 -16.88 -8.28
CA ARG A 74 -17.64 -16.14 -9.55
C ARG A 74 -16.36 -16.44 -10.35
N LYS A 75 -15.33 -17.06 -9.76
CA LYS A 75 -14.02 -17.28 -10.42
C LYS A 75 -13.56 -18.75 -10.44
N SER A 76 -13.93 -19.44 -11.50
CA SER A 76 -12.96 -20.26 -12.25
C SER A 76 -12.16 -19.36 -13.22
N HIS A 77 -11.02 -19.87 -13.71
CA HIS A 77 -10.15 -19.30 -14.78
C HIS A 77 -9.19 -18.11 -14.47
N LEU A 78 -7.90 -18.41 -14.68
CA LEU A 78 -6.75 -17.59 -15.13
C LEU A 78 -5.89 -16.68 -14.19
N CYS A 79 -4.61 -16.60 -14.59
CA CYS A 79 -3.42 -15.84 -14.14
C CYS A 79 -2.43 -15.79 -15.34
N ARG A 80 -1.22 -15.18 -15.39
CA ARG A 80 -0.26 -14.57 -14.42
C ARG A 80 0.05 -13.12 -14.93
N SER A 81 1.18 -12.40 -14.79
CA SER A 81 2.56 -12.53 -14.23
C SER A 81 2.99 -11.12 -13.70
N GLY A 82 4.22 -10.61 -13.54
CA GLY A 82 5.62 -11.04 -13.80
C GLY A 82 6.44 -9.95 -14.54
N TYR A 83 7.57 -9.45 -14.00
CA TYR A 83 8.33 -8.30 -14.56
C TYR A 83 9.84 -8.28 -14.22
N HIS A 84 10.69 -7.75 -15.11
CA HIS A 84 11.96 -7.08 -14.77
C HIS A 84 12.46 -6.12 -15.87
N SER A 85 13.44 -5.24 -15.57
CA SER A 85 14.48 -4.63 -16.48
C SER A 85 15.30 -3.54 -15.73
N LYS A 86 16.41 -3.06 -16.31
CA LYS A 86 17.38 -2.07 -15.76
C LYS A 86 17.18 -0.64 -16.31
N CYS A 87 17.91 0.34 -15.74
CA CYS A 87 17.80 1.80 -15.97
C CYS A 87 19.11 2.45 -16.48
N ILE A 88 19.00 3.70 -16.96
CA ILE A 88 20.07 4.69 -17.25
C ILE A 88 19.53 6.07 -16.77
N ASP A 89 20.40 7.03 -16.44
CA ASP A 89 20.07 8.27 -15.73
C ASP A 89 19.82 9.51 -16.64
N LEU A 90 18.96 10.43 -16.18
CA LEU A 90 18.66 11.79 -16.71
C LEU A 90 18.18 12.71 -15.56
N ASP A 91 17.80 13.97 -15.83
CA ASP A 91 17.49 15.05 -14.85
C ASP A 91 15.96 15.26 -14.58
N PRO A 92 15.48 15.66 -13.37
CA PRO A 92 14.06 15.54 -13.00
C PRO A 92 13.06 16.38 -13.78
N GLN A 93 13.43 17.60 -14.19
CA GLN A 93 12.45 18.52 -14.81
C GLN A 93 12.26 18.19 -16.29
N GLU A 94 13.35 17.82 -16.97
CA GLU A 94 13.32 17.31 -18.33
C GLU A 94 12.62 15.94 -18.42
N GLU A 95 12.77 15.07 -17.41
CA GLU A 95 12.12 13.76 -17.32
C GLU A 95 10.60 13.83 -17.55
N GLN A 96 9.91 14.75 -16.84
CA GLN A 96 8.46 14.89 -16.98
C GLN A 96 8.06 15.58 -18.30
N GLU A 97 8.77 16.64 -18.70
CA GLU A 97 8.49 17.30 -19.98
C GLU A 97 8.73 16.39 -21.19
N PHE A 98 9.75 15.53 -21.17
CA PHE A 98 10.05 14.60 -22.26
C PHE A 98 8.98 13.53 -22.41
N ILE A 99 8.46 13.00 -21.29
CA ILE A 99 7.34 12.05 -21.28
C ILE A 99 6.05 12.72 -21.80
N LEU A 100 5.84 14.01 -21.51
CA LEU A 100 4.69 14.78 -22.00
C LEU A 100 4.82 15.15 -23.49
N LYS A 101 5.95 15.73 -23.92
CA LYS A 101 6.21 16.11 -25.32
C LYS A 101 6.17 14.94 -26.30
N LYS A 102 6.42 13.71 -25.82
CA LYS A 102 6.35 12.49 -26.63
C LYS A 102 4.93 11.93 -26.82
N ARG A 103 3.91 12.53 -26.19
CA ARG A 103 2.49 12.11 -26.26
C ARG A 103 1.71 12.96 -27.27
N CYS A 104 1.75 12.57 -28.53
CA CYS A 104 0.92 13.16 -29.59
C CYS A 104 -0.08 12.10 -30.10
N GLY A 105 -1.32 12.15 -29.61
CA GLY A 105 -2.39 11.19 -29.89
C GLY A 105 -3.37 11.08 -28.72
N ASP A 106 -4.50 10.38 -28.91
CA ASP A 106 -5.56 10.31 -27.90
C ASP A 106 -5.31 9.33 -26.74
N ASP A 107 -4.32 8.42 -26.86
CA ASP A 107 -3.90 7.50 -25.79
C ASP A 107 -3.17 8.24 -24.66
N LYS A 108 -3.95 8.92 -23.83
CA LYS A 108 -3.50 9.72 -22.68
C LYS A 108 -3.06 8.89 -21.47
N LEU A 109 -3.29 7.57 -21.47
CA LEU A 109 -2.99 6.68 -20.33
C LEU A 109 -1.47 6.50 -20.12
N LEU A 110 -1.05 6.26 -18.87
CA LEU A 110 0.37 6.08 -18.54
C LEU A 110 0.74 4.60 -18.49
N ASN A 111 1.72 4.20 -19.32
CA ASN A 111 2.11 2.80 -19.46
C ASN A 111 3.24 2.45 -18.48
N TRP A 112 3.35 1.19 -18.06
CA TRP A 112 4.38 0.72 -17.14
C TRP A 112 5.79 0.71 -17.75
N SER A 113 5.89 0.86 -19.08
CA SER A 113 7.12 1.19 -19.80
C SER A 113 7.57 2.64 -19.64
N ASP A 114 6.69 3.53 -19.20
CA ASP A 114 6.95 4.96 -19.00
C ASP A 114 7.51 5.17 -17.59
N THR A 115 6.85 4.60 -16.57
CA THR A 115 7.30 4.69 -15.17
C THR A 115 8.70 4.12 -14.94
N LYS A 116 9.12 3.10 -15.71
CA LYS A 116 10.49 2.56 -15.68
C LYS A 116 11.55 3.51 -16.27
N LYS A 117 11.13 4.57 -16.98
CA LYS A 117 11.97 5.63 -17.56
C LYS A 117 11.88 6.92 -16.75
N MET A 118 11.49 6.83 -15.47
CA MET A 118 11.39 7.96 -14.54
C MET A 118 12.47 7.83 -13.44
N PRO A 119 13.78 7.86 -13.78
CA PRO A 119 14.87 7.58 -12.85
C PRO A 119 14.88 8.53 -11.65
N ILE A 120 14.66 9.83 -11.84
CA ILE A 120 14.70 10.81 -10.75
C ILE A 120 13.40 10.78 -9.94
N THR A 121 12.24 10.55 -10.55
CA THR A 121 11.03 10.25 -9.77
C THR A 121 11.27 9.07 -8.83
N SER A 122 11.98 8.03 -9.26
CA SER A 122 12.39 6.92 -8.38
C SER A 122 13.41 7.32 -7.30
N ARG A 123 14.40 8.18 -7.62
CA ARG A 123 15.35 8.71 -6.62
C ARG A 123 14.65 9.57 -5.57
N VAL A 124 13.74 10.46 -5.98
CA VAL A 124 12.92 11.30 -5.09
C VAL A 124 12.03 10.44 -4.19
N ILE A 125 11.44 9.36 -4.71
CA ILE A 125 10.70 8.39 -3.88
C ILE A 125 11.61 7.72 -2.85
N GLN A 126 12.79 7.23 -3.25
CA GLN A 126 13.75 6.60 -2.33
C GLN A 126 14.23 7.56 -1.25
N GLU A 127 14.61 8.78 -1.61
CA GLU A 127 15.06 9.80 -0.67
C GLU A 127 13.94 10.29 0.26
N THR A 128 12.72 10.43 -0.27
CA THR A 128 11.53 10.70 0.56
C THR A 128 11.29 9.58 1.56
N LEU A 129 11.43 8.30 1.17
CA LEU A 129 11.32 7.18 2.10
C LEU A 129 12.45 7.16 3.14
N ARG A 130 13.68 7.51 2.75
CA ARG A 130 14.84 7.63 3.64
C ARG A 130 14.64 8.71 4.72
N VAL A 131 14.07 9.86 4.33
CA VAL A 131 13.86 11.01 5.22
C VAL A 131 12.57 10.88 6.05
N ALA A 132 11.49 10.33 5.48
CA ALA A 132 10.18 10.29 6.15
C ALA A 132 10.07 9.26 7.29
N SER A 133 11.04 8.34 7.42
CA SER A 133 11.16 7.38 8.54
C SER A 133 9.84 6.68 8.93
N ILE A 134 9.02 6.32 7.93
CA ILE A 134 7.62 5.89 8.09
C ILE A 134 7.48 4.64 8.98
N LEU A 135 8.51 3.80 9.00
CA LEU A 135 8.68 2.70 9.96
C LEU A 135 9.92 3.02 10.80
N SER A 136 9.73 3.51 12.03
CA SER A 136 10.83 3.98 12.89
C SER A 136 11.83 2.89 13.25
N PHE A 137 11.34 1.65 13.44
CA PHE A 137 12.12 0.43 13.64
C PHE A 137 11.23 -0.79 13.39
N THR A 138 11.82 -1.97 13.24
CA THR A 138 11.06 -3.23 13.18
C THR A 138 11.51 -4.16 14.29
N PHE A 139 10.57 -4.68 15.08
CA PHE A 139 10.86 -5.68 16.10
C PHE A 139 11.50 -6.94 15.51
N ARG A 140 12.44 -7.51 16.26
CA ARG A 140 13.09 -8.80 16.04
C ARG A 140 13.25 -9.48 17.40
N GLU A 141 13.29 -10.80 17.37
CA GLU A 141 13.53 -11.66 18.52
C GLU A 141 14.80 -12.45 18.22
N ALA A 142 15.70 -12.58 19.19
CA ALA A 142 16.86 -13.44 19.08
C ALA A 142 16.42 -14.87 19.38
N VAL A 143 16.67 -15.79 18.43
CA VAL A 143 16.27 -17.21 18.55
C VAL A 143 17.36 -18.04 19.26
N GLU A 144 18.59 -17.53 19.24
CA GLU A 144 19.82 -18.08 19.81
C GLU A 144 20.61 -16.91 20.42
N ASP A 145 21.59 -17.19 21.29
CA ASP A 145 22.46 -16.15 21.85
C ASP A 145 23.36 -15.53 20.76
N VAL A 146 23.46 -14.20 20.73
CA VAL A 146 24.23 -13.46 19.70
C VAL A 146 25.18 -12.48 20.37
N GLU A 147 26.49 -12.74 20.26
CA GLU A 147 27.53 -11.79 20.64
C GLU A 147 27.54 -10.60 19.66
N TYR A 148 27.39 -9.38 20.16
CA TYR A 148 27.23 -8.17 19.34
C TYR A 148 28.18 -7.07 19.80
N HIS A 149 29.20 -6.79 18.96
CA HIS A 149 30.31 -5.88 19.27
C HIS A 149 31.19 -6.34 20.46
N GLY A 150 31.22 -7.64 20.76
CA GLY A 150 32.01 -8.21 21.87
C GLY A 150 31.31 -8.11 23.23
N LEU A 151 29.98 -8.19 23.22
CA LEU A 151 29.06 -8.20 24.37
C LEU A 151 27.96 -9.23 24.12
#